data_AF-A0A7S1QXE7-F1
#
_entry.id   AF-A0A7S1QXE7-F1
#
_cell.length_a   1.000
_cell.length_b   1.000
_cell.length_c   1.000
_cell.angle_alpha   90.00
_cell.angle_beta   90.00
_cell.angle_gamma   90.00
#
_symmetry.space_group_name_H-M   'P 1'
#
loop_
_entity.id
_entity.type
_entity.pdbx_description
1 polymer ?
#
loop_
_entity_poly.entity_id
_entity_poly.type
_entity_poly.pdbx_seq_one_letter_code
_entity_poly.pdbx_strand_id
1 'polypeptide(L)'
;AAAPAEAAPVPLAERIAGALWGLHVGDALAMPAHWYYGGYRQVEQHYGRITGYVKPKELLQGSIMALSNTGGAGRGGYDGDIIGSVIAHGKKPYWARGRSYHYHCTLDKGENTVEADLVRVCYRGIVDDEGRFSADALRQRYVDFMTTPDTHNDCYINTSHRMFFQNRMKGVPLDNCPDNDNHNVDTTDGLTMLIL
;
A
#
# COMPACT_ATOMS: atom_id res chain seq x y z
N ALA A 1 -35.51 12.38 34.36
CA ALA A 1 -35.21 11.54 33.18
C ALA A 1 -34.22 10.47 33.61
N ALA A 2 -34.49 9.20 33.34
CA ALA A 2 -33.51 8.13 33.61
C ALA A 2 -32.31 8.31 32.68
N ALA A 3 -31.09 8.19 33.21
CA ALA A 3 -29.89 8.18 32.39
C ALA A 3 -30.01 7.03 31.36
N PRO A 4 -29.58 7.22 30.10
CA PRO A 4 -29.57 6.14 29.14
C PRO A 4 -28.74 4.99 29.70
N ALA A 5 -29.29 3.77 29.64
CA ALA A 5 -28.57 2.59 30.06
C ALA A 5 -27.24 2.50 29.29
N GLU A 6 -26.15 2.34 30.02
CA GLU A 6 -24.83 2.14 29.44
C GLU A 6 -24.87 0.89 28.57
N ALA A 7 -24.54 1.04 27.29
CA ALA A 7 -24.56 -0.08 26.36
C ALA A 7 -23.56 -1.15 26.82
N ALA A 8 -23.95 -2.42 26.76
CA ALA A 8 -23.05 -3.52 27.08
C ALA A 8 -21.78 -3.43 26.21
N PRO A 9 -20.60 -3.74 26.76
CA PRO A 9 -19.35 -3.64 26.02
C PRO A 9 -19.37 -4.58 24.80
N VAL A 10 -18.97 -4.05 23.65
CA VAL A 10 -18.89 -4.81 22.40
C VAL A 10 -17.94 -6.01 22.58
N PRO A 11 -18.33 -7.23 22.21
CA PRO A 11 -17.49 -8.41 22.32
C PRO A 11 -16.13 -8.24 21.63
N LEU A 12 -15.06 -8.83 22.20
CA LEU A 12 -13.71 -8.72 21.63
C LEU A 12 -13.64 -9.17 20.17
N ALA A 13 -14.31 -10.26 19.82
CA ALA A 13 -14.37 -10.78 18.46
C ALA A 13 -14.96 -9.76 17.47
N GLU A 14 -16.02 -9.05 17.87
CA GLU A 14 -16.63 -8.00 17.05
C GLU A 14 -15.71 -6.78 16.91
N ARG A 15 -14.97 -6.42 17.97
CA ARG A 15 -13.98 -5.34 17.91
C ARG A 15 -12.83 -5.68 16.96
N ILE A 16 -12.35 -6.92 16.97
CA ILE A 16 -11.30 -7.40 16.05
C ILE A 16 -11.83 -7.40 14.61
N ALA A 17 -13.02 -7.97 14.39
CA ALA A 17 -13.64 -7.98 13.06
C ALA A 17 -13.86 -6.55 12.53
N GLY A 18 -14.39 -5.66 13.36
CA GLY A 18 -14.58 -4.26 13.03
C GLY A 18 -13.26 -3.52 12.73
N ALA A 19 -12.18 -3.83 13.43
CA ALA A 19 -10.87 -3.26 13.15
C ALA A 19 -10.31 -3.72 11.79
N LEU A 20 -10.39 -5.02 11.48
CA LEU A 20 -9.94 -5.55 10.19
C LEU A 20 -10.78 -5.01 9.03
N TRP A 21 -12.12 -5.06 9.15
CA TRP A 21 -13.00 -4.46 8.14
C TRP A 21 -12.77 -2.95 8.01
N GLY A 22 -12.64 -2.24 9.12
CA GLY A 22 -12.40 -0.81 9.14
C GLY A 22 -11.09 -0.41 8.46
N LEU A 23 -10.03 -1.21 8.59
CA LEU A 23 -8.76 -1.01 7.89
C LEU A 23 -8.95 -1.07 6.37
N HIS A 24 -9.59 -2.13 5.86
CA HIS A 24 -9.81 -2.30 4.42
C HIS A 24 -10.80 -1.27 3.85
N VAL A 25 -11.87 -0.97 4.59
CA VAL A 25 -12.85 0.07 4.20
C VAL A 25 -12.17 1.45 4.17
N GLY A 26 -11.37 1.76 5.20
CA GLY A 26 -10.67 3.03 5.33
C GLY A 26 -9.64 3.24 4.22
N ASP A 27 -8.84 2.22 3.93
CA ASP A 27 -7.87 2.23 2.83
C ASP A 27 -8.57 2.50 1.48
N ALA A 28 -9.59 1.72 1.13
CA ALA A 28 -10.31 1.88 -0.13
C ALA A 28 -11.06 3.22 -0.25
N LEU A 29 -11.54 3.79 0.86
CA LEU A 29 -12.16 5.13 0.89
C LEU A 29 -11.14 6.26 0.73
N ALA A 30 -9.96 6.12 1.33
CA ALA A 30 -8.94 7.18 1.36
C ALA A 30 -8.08 7.21 0.08
N MET A 31 -7.85 6.04 -0.52
CA MET A 31 -6.97 5.84 -1.67
C MET A 31 -7.19 6.82 -2.84
N PRO A 32 -8.42 7.20 -3.25
CA PRO A 32 -8.64 8.16 -4.34
C PRO A 32 -8.18 9.59 -4.04
N ALA A 33 -8.01 9.94 -2.76
CA ALA A 33 -7.56 11.25 -2.28
C ALA A 33 -6.08 11.26 -1.84
N HIS A 34 -5.34 10.17 -2.09
CA HIS A 34 -3.94 10.06 -1.72
C HIS A 34 -3.05 11.01 -2.57
N TRP A 35 -2.04 11.61 -1.94
CA TRP A 35 -1.01 12.48 -2.55
C TRP A 35 -1.52 13.79 -3.18
N TYR A 36 -2.66 14.31 -2.73
CA TYR A 36 -3.11 15.66 -3.07
C TYR A 36 -2.36 16.69 -2.23
N TYR A 37 -1.22 17.18 -2.74
CA TYR A 37 -0.40 18.19 -2.07
C TYR A 37 -1.12 19.53 -1.83
N GLY A 38 -2.16 19.84 -2.62
CA GLY A 38 -3.03 20.99 -2.39
C GLY A 38 -4.09 20.76 -1.31
N GLY A 39 -4.06 19.60 -0.64
CA GLY A 39 -4.94 19.22 0.45
C GLY A 39 -6.41 19.13 0.03
N TYR A 40 -7.31 19.35 1.00
CA TYR A 40 -8.77 19.26 0.83
C TYR A 40 -9.29 20.03 -0.40
N ARG A 41 -8.79 21.25 -0.64
CA ARG A 41 -9.25 22.07 -1.77
C ARG A 41 -8.97 21.42 -3.12
N GLN A 42 -7.82 20.78 -3.27
CA GLN A 42 -7.46 20.10 -4.51
C GLN A 42 -8.31 18.84 -4.70
N VAL A 43 -8.56 18.08 -3.62
CA VAL A 43 -9.46 16.92 -3.66
C VAL A 43 -10.88 17.34 -4.05
N GLU A 44 -11.42 18.40 -3.44
CA GLU A 44 -12.76 18.92 -3.73
C GLU A 44 -12.88 19.45 -5.16
N GLN A 45 -11.87 20.16 -5.68
CA GLN A 45 -11.87 20.58 -7.08
C GLN A 45 -11.83 19.39 -8.03
N HIS A 46 -11.13 18.32 -7.65
CA HIS A 46 -10.92 17.19 -8.53
C HIS A 46 -12.06 16.16 -8.50
N TYR A 47 -12.67 15.90 -7.34
CA TYR A 47 -13.74 14.90 -7.18
C TYR A 47 -15.07 15.48 -6.68
N GLY A 48 -15.10 16.72 -6.21
CA GLY A 48 -16.16 17.19 -5.33
C GLY A 48 -16.08 16.51 -3.96
N ARG A 49 -17.24 16.29 -3.34
CA ARG A 49 -17.33 15.56 -2.07
C ARG A 49 -17.34 14.05 -2.34
N ILE A 50 -16.34 13.33 -1.83
CA ILE A 50 -16.31 11.86 -1.82
C ILE A 50 -17.24 11.38 -0.70
N THR A 51 -18.28 10.61 -1.03
CA THR A 51 -19.27 10.07 -0.08
C THR A 51 -19.36 8.54 -0.09
N GLY A 52 -18.44 7.87 -0.78
CA GLY A 52 -18.39 6.42 -0.91
C GLY A 52 -17.18 6.00 -1.73
N TYR A 53 -17.13 4.73 -2.14
CA TYR A 53 -16.04 4.23 -2.97
C TYR A 53 -16.05 4.89 -4.36
N VAL A 54 -14.91 5.46 -4.73
CA VAL A 54 -14.70 6.15 -6.00
C VAL A 54 -13.47 5.56 -6.66
N LYS A 55 -13.53 5.36 -7.98
CA LYS A 55 -12.36 4.97 -8.74
C LYS A 55 -11.40 6.18 -8.86
N PRO A 56 -10.10 6.00 -8.63
CA PRO A 56 -9.14 7.08 -8.84
C PRO A 56 -9.19 7.60 -10.26
N LYS A 57 -9.10 8.92 -10.41
CA LYS A 57 -8.90 9.51 -11.72
C LYS A 57 -7.54 9.12 -12.26
N GLU A 58 -7.45 8.95 -13.57
CA GLU A 58 -6.22 8.48 -14.21
C GLU A 58 -5.05 9.45 -13.99
N LEU A 59 -5.33 10.76 -14.08
CA LEU A 59 -4.34 11.82 -13.96
C LEU A 59 -4.53 12.61 -12.67
N LEU A 60 -3.43 13.05 -12.06
CA LEU A 60 -3.39 13.91 -10.87
C LEU A 60 -2.41 15.06 -11.12
N GLN A 61 -2.92 16.27 -11.27
CA GLN A 61 -2.08 17.45 -11.40
C GLN A 61 -1.14 17.58 -10.19
N GLY A 62 0.16 17.71 -10.45
CA GLY A 62 1.18 17.81 -9.41
C GLY A 62 1.67 16.47 -8.87
N SER A 63 1.19 15.35 -9.42
CA SER A 63 1.78 14.04 -9.14
C SER A 63 3.27 14.04 -9.47
N ILE A 64 4.08 13.59 -8.51
CA ILE A 64 5.53 13.42 -8.68
C ILE A 64 5.93 11.95 -8.82
N MET A 65 4.98 11.04 -9.04
CA MET A 65 5.28 9.60 -9.19
C MET A 65 6.29 9.36 -10.32
N ALA A 66 6.19 10.11 -11.40
CA ALA A 66 7.14 10.07 -12.52
C ALA A 66 8.56 10.53 -12.16
N LEU A 67 8.80 11.09 -10.97
CA LEU A 67 10.14 11.45 -10.48
C LEU A 67 10.82 10.32 -9.69
N SER A 68 10.05 9.31 -9.28
CA SER A 68 10.52 8.20 -8.46
C SER A 68 11.39 7.22 -9.24
N ASN A 69 12.34 6.58 -8.55
CA ASN A 69 13.23 5.57 -9.11
C ASN A 69 12.49 4.24 -9.37
N THR A 70 12.47 3.74 -10.60
CA THR A 70 11.81 2.46 -10.91
C THR A 70 12.67 1.23 -10.57
N GLY A 71 13.93 1.41 -10.19
CA GLY A 71 14.88 0.36 -9.81
C GLY A 71 15.38 0.44 -8.37
N GLY A 72 14.78 1.25 -7.51
CA GLY A 72 15.23 1.38 -6.12
C GLY A 72 14.58 2.54 -5.38
N ALA A 73 15.29 3.06 -4.38
CA ALA A 73 14.78 4.05 -3.45
C ALA A 73 14.55 5.45 -4.06
N GLY A 74 13.64 6.20 -3.44
CA GLY A 74 13.51 7.65 -3.57
C GLY A 74 13.23 8.15 -4.99
N ARG A 75 13.65 9.39 -5.24
CA ARG A 75 13.71 9.98 -6.58
C ARG A 75 14.91 9.41 -7.35
N GLY A 76 14.74 9.15 -8.63
CA GLY A 76 15.81 8.59 -9.45
C GLY A 76 15.38 8.40 -10.90
N GLY A 77 16.04 7.48 -11.61
CA GLY A 77 15.82 7.21 -13.03
C GLY A 77 14.67 6.25 -13.34
N TYR A 78 14.38 6.09 -14.64
CA TYR A 78 13.38 5.16 -15.18
C TYR A 78 14.02 3.88 -15.78
N ASP A 79 15.35 3.77 -15.72
CA ASP A 79 16.11 2.69 -16.36
C ASP A 79 16.00 1.37 -15.59
N GLY A 80 15.76 1.43 -14.28
CA GLY A 80 15.57 0.25 -13.44
C GLY A 80 14.20 -0.40 -13.64
N ASP A 81 14.11 -1.69 -13.30
CA ASP A 81 12.96 -2.54 -13.66
C ASP A 81 12.34 -3.29 -12.47
N ILE A 82 12.63 -2.84 -11.24
CA ILE A 82 11.98 -3.38 -10.04
C ILE A 82 10.47 -3.20 -10.18
N ILE A 83 10.03 -1.97 -10.45
CA ILE A 83 8.65 -1.71 -10.87
C ILE A 83 8.46 -2.23 -12.29
N GLY A 84 7.47 -3.09 -12.50
CA GLY A 84 7.06 -3.62 -13.78
C GLY A 84 7.52 -5.05 -14.03
N SER A 85 8.74 -5.41 -13.64
CA SER A 85 9.31 -6.74 -13.93
C SER A 85 9.54 -7.59 -12.68
N VAL A 86 9.76 -6.99 -11.50
CA VAL A 86 9.96 -7.73 -10.24
C VAL A 86 8.73 -7.64 -9.34
N ILE A 87 8.14 -6.45 -9.24
CA ILE A 87 6.93 -6.16 -8.48
C ILE A 87 6.03 -5.21 -9.28
N ALA A 88 4.74 -5.11 -8.92
CA ALA A 88 3.76 -4.32 -9.67
C ALA A 88 3.83 -4.62 -11.18
N HIS A 89 3.66 -5.89 -11.53
CA HIS A 89 3.88 -6.42 -12.87
C HIS A 89 3.11 -5.65 -13.95
N GLY A 90 3.82 -5.22 -15.00
CA GLY A 90 3.24 -4.44 -16.10
C GLY A 90 2.85 -3.00 -15.76
N LYS A 91 3.12 -2.50 -14.54
CA LYS A 91 2.69 -1.16 -14.10
C LYS A 91 3.74 -0.05 -14.31
N LYS A 92 4.95 -0.39 -14.78
CA LYS A 92 6.01 0.61 -15.06
C LYS A 92 5.58 1.78 -15.96
N PRO A 93 4.74 1.61 -17.01
CA PRO A 93 4.31 2.72 -17.85
C PRO A 93 3.64 3.90 -17.10
N TYR A 94 3.00 3.64 -15.94
CA TYR A 94 2.39 4.69 -15.12
C TYR A 94 3.44 5.57 -14.42
N TRP A 95 4.70 5.14 -14.36
CA TRP A 95 5.84 5.86 -13.79
C TRP A 95 6.64 6.65 -14.84
N ALA A 96 6.18 6.66 -16.09
CA ALA A 96 6.91 7.26 -17.19
C ALA A 96 7.12 8.77 -16.99
N ARG A 97 8.30 9.25 -17.38
CA ARG A 97 8.69 10.67 -17.27
C ARG A 97 7.73 11.58 -18.03
N GLY A 98 7.49 12.76 -17.49
CA GLY A 98 6.59 13.76 -18.09
C GLY A 98 5.10 13.40 -18.00
N ARG A 99 4.75 12.30 -17.34
CA ARG A 99 3.36 11.94 -17.03
C ARG A 99 3.00 12.38 -15.62
N SER A 100 1.70 12.59 -15.39
CA SER A 100 1.15 12.99 -14.10
C SER A 100 0.02 12.05 -13.73
N TYR A 101 0.30 10.73 -13.79
CA TYR A 101 -0.67 9.72 -13.38
C TYR A 101 -0.95 9.84 -11.88
N HIS A 102 -2.20 9.58 -11.50
CA HIS A 102 -2.55 9.38 -10.10
C HIS A 102 -1.85 8.12 -9.58
N TYR A 103 -1.41 8.17 -8.31
CA TYR A 103 -0.63 7.11 -7.67
C TYR A 103 -1.34 5.76 -7.78
N HIS A 104 -2.65 5.74 -7.56
CA HIS A 104 -3.46 4.53 -7.61
C HIS A 104 -4.36 4.44 -8.85
N CYS A 105 -4.00 5.07 -9.98
CA CYS A 105 -4.86 5.16 -11.17
C CYS A 105 -5.33 3.82 -11.76
N THR A 106 -4.65 2.73 -11.43
CA THR A 106 -5.02 1.38 -11.90
C THR A 106 -6.10 0.72 -11.07
N LEU A 107 -6.25 1.10 -9.79
CA LEU A 107 -7.25 0.51 -8.88
C LEU A 107 -8.68 0.84 -9.32
N ASP A 108 -9.62 -0.05 -9.01
CA ASP A 108 -11.06 0.22 -9.14
C ASP A 108 -11.67 0.79 -7.84
N LYS A 109 -12.92 1.25 -7.94
CA LYS A 109 -13.67 1.71 -6.76
C LYS A 109 -13.78 0.56 -5.74
N GLY A 110 -13.37 0.82 -4.50
CA GLY A 110 -13.46 -0.16 -3.42
C GLY A 110 -12.34 -1.21 -3.44
N GLU A 111 -11.43 -1.15 -4.40
CA GLU A 111 -10.21 -1.96 -4.40
C GLU A 111 -9.22 -1.39 -3.37
N ASN A 112 -8.51 -2.29 -2.68
CA ASN A 112 -7.50 -1.91 -1.70
C ASN A 112 -6.17 -1.55 -2.36
N THR A 113 -5.40 -0.70 -1.69
CA THR A 113 -3.99 -0.51 -2.02
C THR A 113 -3.19 -1.76 -1.66
N VAL A 114 -1.97 -1.84 -2.21
CA VAL A 114 -1.04 -2.93 -1.88
C VAL A 114 -0.78 -3.02 -0.37
N GLU A 115 -0.81 -1.90 0.37
CA GLU A 115 -0.55 -1.88 1.81
C GLU A 115 -1.61 -2.65 2.60
N ALA A 116 -2.89 -2.42 2.28
CA ALA A 116 -3.98 -3.15 2.93
C ALA A 116 -4.00 -4.63 2.50
N ASP A 117 -3.68 -4.94 1.24
CA ASP A 117 -3.55 -6.32 0.79
C ASP A 117 -2.43 -7.08 1.53
N LEU A 118 -1.32 -6.41 1.83
CA LEU A 118 -0.23 -7.00 2.60
C LEU A 118 -0.60 -7.29 4.06
N VAL A 119 -1.42 -6.44 4.69
CA VAL A 119 -2.02 -6.77 6.00
C VAL A 119 -2.87 -8.04 5.91
N ARG A 120 -3.60 -8.21 4.81
CA ARG A 120 -4.35 -9.44 4.52
C ARG A 120 -3.49 -10.65 4.30
N VAL A 121 -2.35 -10.52 3.63
CA VAL A 121 -1.34 -11.59 3.54
C VAL A 121 -0.89 -12.01 4.94
N CYS A 122 -0.66 -11.05 5.84
CA CYS A 122 -0.23 -11.33 7.22
C CYS A 122 -1.24 -12.15 8.02
N TYR A 123 -2.48 -11.67 8.19
CA TYR A 123 -3.43 -12.40 9.02
C TYR A 123 -3.90 -13.72 8.37
N ARG A 124 -3.92 -13.82 7.03
CA ARG A 124 -4.17 -15.11 6.37
C ARG A 124 -3.05 -16.09 6.62
N GLY A 125 -1.79 -15.64 6.59
CA GLY A 125 -0.65 -16.47 6.95
C GLY A 125 -0.76 -17.03 8.36
N ILE A 126 -1.15 -16.21 9.33
CA ILE A 126 -1.40 -16.67 10.72
C ILE A 126 -2.48 -17.74 10.76
N VAL A 127 -3.59 -17.57 10.03
CA VAL A 127 -4.67 -18.57 9.97
C VAL A 127 -4.20 -19.86 9.31
N ASP A 128 -3.48 -19.77 8.19
CA ASP A 128 -2.91 -20.92 7.47
C ASP A 128 -1.92 -21.69 8.36
N ASP A 129 -1.19 -20.98 9.22
CA ASP A 129 -0.19 -21.54 10.13
C ASP A 129 -0.79 -21.93 11.51
N GLU A 130 -2.10 -22.23 11.54
CA GLU A 130 -2.86 -22.67 12.73
C GLU A 130 -2.76 -21.71 13.93
N GLY A 131 -2.81 -20.40 13.65
CA GLY A 131 -2.75 -19.34 14.65
C GLY A 131 -1.34 -18.97 15.11
N ARG A 132 -0.30 -19.53 14.50
CA ARG A 132 1.11 -19.23 14.83
C ARG A 132 1.63 -18.10 13.94
N PHE A 133 2.34 -17.16 14.54
CA PHE A 133 3.06 -16.13 13.81
C PHE A 133 4.53 -16.55 13.61
N SER A 134 5.03 -16.40 12.38
CA SER A 134 6.44 -16.53 12.03
C SER A 134 6.84 -15.39 11.11
N ALA A 135 7.84 -14.60 11.52
CA ALA A 135 8.33 -13.49 10.71
C ALA A 135 8.97 -13.99 9.40
N ASP A 136 9.67 -15.13 9.43
CA ASP A 136 10.26 -15.73 8.23
C ASP A 136 9.18 -16.18 7.24
N ALA A 137 8.12 -16.81 7.74
CA ALA A 137 7.00 -17.23 6.91
C ALA A 137 6.27 -16.00 6.32
N LEU A 138 6.08 -14.93 7.11
CA LEU A 138 5.50 -13.70 6.61
C LEU A 138 6.36 -13.06 5.52
N ARG A 139 7.68 -12.95 5.71
CA ARG A 139 8.59 -12.40 4.69
C ARG A 139 8.55 -13.20 3.40
N GLN A 140 8.49 -14.53 3.49
CA GLN A 140 8.33 -15.36 2.31
C GLN A 140 6.99 -15.10 1.60
N ARG A 141 5.88 -15.07 2.34
CA ARG A 141 4.55 -14.75 1.79
C ARG A 141 4.50 -13.34 1.18
N TYR A 142 5.17 -12.38 1.77
CA TYR A 142 5.34 -11.02 1.22
C TYR A 142 6.11 -11.03 -0.10
N VAL A 143 7.25 -11.74 -0.16
CA VAL A 143 8.01 -11.91 -1.40
C VAL A 143 7.14 -12.57 -2.47
N ASP A 144 6.47 -13.67 -2.15
CA ASP A 144 5.63 -14.41 -3.09
C ASP A 144 4.49 -13.52 -3.60
N PHE A 145 3.81 -12.81 -2.71
CA PHE A 145 2.73 -11.89 -3.06
C PHE A 145 3.19 -10.78 -4.00
N MET A 146 4.28 -10.09 -3.67
CA MET A 146 4.76 -8.94 -4.46
C MET A 146 5.37 -9.37 -5.80
N THR A 147 5.95 -10.57 -5.88
CA THR A 147 6.64 -11.08 -7.08
C THR A 147 5.79 -11.97 -7.97
N THR A 148 4.59 -12.34 -7.54
CA THR A 148 3.63 -13.06 -8.39
C THR A 148 2.79 -12.04 -9.18
N PRO A 149 2.67 -12.17 -10.52
CA PRO A 149 1.77 -11.33 -11.30
C PRO A 149 0.31 -11.44 -10.86
N ASP A 150 -0.45 -10.37 -11.06
CA ASP A 150 -1.90 -10.30 -10.81
C ASP A 150 -2.36 -10.55 -9.37
N THR A 151 -1.48 -10.43 -8.38
CA THR A 151 -1.83 -10.49 -6.94
C THR A 151 -2.44 -9.20 -6.40
N HIS A 152 -2.09 -8.07 -7.00
CA HIS A 152 -2.65 -6.75 -6.73
C HIS A 152 -2.67 -5.92 -8.02
N ASN A 153 -3.57 -4.94 -8.09
CA ASN A 153 -3.69 -4.07 -9.26
C ASN A 153 -3.00 -2.71 -9.07
N ASP A 154 -2.54 -2.39 -7.86
CA ASP A 154 -1.95 -1.09 -7.53
C ASP A 154 -0.68 -0.80 -8.34
N CYS A 155 -0.62 0.35 -9.01
CA CYS A 155 0.55 0.78 -9.75
C CYS A 155 1.54 1.56 -8.89
N TYR A 156 1.13 2.10 -7.74
CA TYR A 156 2.04 2.78 -6.84
C TYR A 156 2.57 1.82 -5.78
N ILE A 157 3.89 1.82 -5.62
CA ILE A 157 4.60 1.01 -4.66
C ILE A 157 5.52 1.92 -3.87
N ASN A 158 5.43 1.82 -2.55
CA ASN A 158 6.27 2.62 -1.67
C ASN A 158 7.77 2.37 -1.92
N THR A 159 8.59 3.37 -1.65
CA THR A 159 10.06 3.25 -1.70
C THR A 159 10.58 2.12 -0.81
N SER A 160 9.96 1.89 0.36
CA SER A 160 10.39 0.85 1.31
C SER A 160 10.36 -0.54 0.65
N HIS A 161 9.27 -0.84 -0.06
CA HIS A 161 9.16 -2.07 -0.86
C HIS A 161 10.18 -2.11 -2.00
N ARG A 162 10.36 -0.99 -2.73
CA ARG A 162 11.38 -0.92 -3.79
C ARG A 162 12.80 -1.15 -3.26
N MET A 163 13.13 -0.65 -2.08
CA MET A 163 14.40 -0.88 -1.39
C MET A 163 14.58 -2.34 -1.00
N PHE A 164 13.55 -2.94 -0.37
CA PHE A 164 13.57 -4.35 -0.03
C PHE A 164 13.91 -5.21 -1.25
N PHE A 165 13.21 -4.99 -2.37
CA PHE A 165 13.46 -5.78 -3.59
C PHE A 165 14.78 -5.43 -4.26
N GLN A 166 15.27 -4.20 -4.12
CA GLN A 166 16.61 -3.83 -4.57
C GLN A 166 17.69 -4.61 -3.82
N ASN A 167 17.56 -4.75 -2.49
CA ASN A 167 18.50 -5.52 -1.68
C ASN A 167 18.39 -7.02 -1.95
N ARG A 168 17.16 -7.54 -2.08
CA ARG A 168 16.92 -8.93 -2.48
C ARG A 168 17.59 -9.26 -3.82
N MET A 169 17.49 -8.37 -4.81
CA MET A 169 18.14 -8.55 -6.12
C MET A 169 19.68 -8.55 -6.04
N LYS A 170 20.27 -7.93 -5.02
CA LYS A 170 21.70 -7.98 -4.74
C LYS A 170 22.13 -9.25 -4.00
N GLY A 171 21.19 -10.15 -3.69
CA GLY A 171 21.47 -11.39 -2.93
C GLY A 171 21.55 -11.19 -1.41
N VAL A 172 21.05 -10.06 -0.90
CA VAL A 172 20.96 -9.83 0.55
C VAL A 172 19.93 -10.81 1.14
N PRO A 173 20.22 -11.45 2.29
CA PRO A 173 19.23 -12.27 3.00
C PRO A 173 17.94 -11.49 3.29
N LEU A 174 16.78 -12.16 3.23
CA LEU A 174 15.47 -11.48 3.28
C LEU A 174 15.22 -10.72 4.58
N ASP A 175 15.74 -11.21 5.70
CA ASP A 175 15.69 -10.57 7.02
C ASP A 175 16.56 -9.31 7.13
N ASN A 176 17.47 -9.11 6.18
CA ASN A 176 18.35 -7.94 6.06
C ASN A 176 18.00 -7.06 4.83
N CYS A 177 16.94 -7.41 4.10
CA CYS A 177 16.47 -6.64 2.95
C CYS A 177 15.73 -5.35 3.33
N PRO A 178 14.91 -5.30 4.41
CA PRO A 178 14.37 -4.04 4.89
C PRO A 178 15.50 -3.07 5.15
N ASP A 179 15.38 -1.87 4.61
CA ASP A 179 16.41 -0.85 4.68
C ASP A 179 15.72 0.48 4.91
N ASN A 180 16.38 1.36 5.66
CA ASN A 180 15.86 2.67 6.00
C ASN A 180 16.64 3.73 5.23
N ASP A 181 16.00 4.42 4.29
CA ASP A 181 16.61 5.57 3.62
C ASP A 181 16.68 6.83 4.51
N ASN A 182 16.48 6.67 5.83
CA ASN A 182 16.38 7.72 6.85
C ASN A 182 15.28 8.75 6.53
N HIS A 183 14.25 8.33 5.79
CA HIS A 183 13.16 9.21 5.38
C HIS A 183 11.82 8.49 5.36
N ASN A 184 11.67 7.44 4.54
CA ASN A 184 10.38 6.87 4.19
C ASN A 184 9.99 5.64 5.02
N VAL A 185 10.96 4.96 5.65
CA VAL A 185 10.65 3.93 6.66
C VAL A 185 10.32 4.56 8.00
N ASP A 186 10.95 5.70 8.32
CA ASP A 186 10.71 6.45 9.57
C ASP A 186 9.33 7.12 9.63
N THR A 187 8.67 7.34 8.49
CA THR A 187 7.34 7.97 8.40
C THR A 187 6.17 7.01 8.57
N THR A 188 6.41 5.72 8.89
CA THR A 188 5.36 4.68 8.97
C THR A 188 4.53 4.62 7.69
N ASP A 189 5.20 4.35 6.58
CA ASP A 189 4.61 4.34 5.25
C ASP A 189 3.67 3.14 4.97
N GLY A 190 3.56 2.20 5.92
CA GLY A 190 2.62 1.07 5.91
C GLY A 190 2.70 0.26 7.20
N LEU A 191 1.56 -0.23 7.70
CA LEU A 191 1.49 -1.06 8.92
C LEU A 191 2.30 -2.36 8.78
N THR A 192 2.44 -2.84 7.54
CA THR A 192 3.16 -4.06 7.17
C THR A 192 4.66 -3.95 7.45
N MET A 193 5.25 -2.77 7.29
CA MET A 193 6.70 -2.56 7.46
C MET A 193 7.18 -2.69 8.91
N LEU A 194 6.27 -2.69 9.90
CA LEU A 194 6.61 -2.93 11.30
C LEU A 194 6.87 -4.41 11.61
N ILE A 195 6.51 -5.31 10.69
CA ILE A 195 6.49 -6.76 10.90
C ILE A 195 7.42 -7.50 9.92
N LEU A 196 7.81 -6.86 8.81
CA LEU A 196 8.74 -7.38 7.80
C LEU A 196 10.19 -7.10 8.18
#